data_AF-A0A930H982-F1
#
_entry.id   AF-A0A930H982-F1
#
_cell.length_a   1.000
_cell.length_b   1.000
_cell.length_c   1.000
_cell.angle_alpha   90.00
_cell.angle_beta   90.00
_cell.angle_gamma   90.00
#
_symmetry.space_group_name_H-M   'P 1'
#
loop_
_entity.id
_entity.type
_entity.pdbx_description
1 polymer ?
#
loop_
_entity_poly.entity_id
_entity_poly.type
_entity_poly.pdbx_seq_one_letter_code
_entity_poly.pdbx_strand_id
1 'polypeptide(L)'
;MDYKRILKEILNIGREMLRAGADVSRVEDSMYRMCKSYGFKHADIWVIYSNIQATVETAEGDIITQIRHIPSTSSNFDKLDYLNNLSRRVCRQTPSPDEVANMLQEVLDRTPQPAYLEYLAGILGGTGFGVFFNCGVKDAIIAAISSIIIVFLGRRLAKTENNPLISNFIQSFIAEVFIILSVYVG
;
A
#
# COMPACT_ATOMS: atom_id res chain seq x y z
N MET A 1 16.85 13.10 23.84
CA MET A 1 15.82 12.79 22.83
C MET A 1 14.85 11.80 23.45
N ASP A 2 13.54 11.92 23.25
CA ASP A 2 12.61 10.89 23.73
C ASP A 2 12.61 9.68 22.78
N TYR A 3 13.57 8.77 22.99
CA TYR A 3 13.74 7.57 22.15
C TYR A 3 12.51 6.66 22.14
N LYS A 4 11.74 6.62 23.24
CA LYS A 4 10.51 5.81 23.33
C LYS A 4 9.43 6.36 22.40
N ARG A 5 9.26 7.69 22.37
CA ARG A 5 8.33 8.35 21.43
C ARG A 5 8.81 8.28 19.99
N ILE A 6 10.10 8.46 19.72
CA ILE A 6 10.63 8.31 18.35
C ILE A 6 10.38 6.89 17.82
N LEU A 7 10.70 5.87 18.61
CA LEU A 7 10.45 4.48 18.21
C LEU A 7 8.96 4.25 17.95
N LYS A 8 8.09 4.78 18.80
CA LYS A 8 6.64 4.70 18.60
C LYS A 8 6.21 5.24 17.24
N GLU A 9 6.73 6.39 16.83
CA GLU A 9 6.37 6.99 15.53
C GLU A 9 6.99 6.25 14.34
N ILE A 10 8.21 5.71 14.49
CA ILE A 10 8.80 4.82 13.48
C ILE A 10 7.92 3.58 13.25
N LEU A 11 7.39 2.97 14.32
CA LEU A 11 6.47 1.84 14.18
C LEU A 11 5.13 2.25 13.59
N ASN A 12 4.65 3.47 13.86
CA ASN A 12 3.41 3.98 13.24
C ASN A 12 3.59 4.15 11.72
N ILE A 13 4.73 4.70 11.28
CA ILE A 13 5.07 4.79 9.85
C ILE A 13 5.14 3.39 9.24
N GLY A 14 5.91 2.47 9.84
CA GLY A 14 6.04 1.10 9.33
C GLY A 14 4.70 0.35 9.26
N ARG A 15 3.84 0.54 10.27
CA ARG A 15 2.47 0.03 10.27
C ARG A 15 1.69 0.57 9.07
N GLU A 16 1.67 1.88 8.87
CA GLU A 16 0.89 2.49 7.79
C GLU A 16 1.45 2.11 6.41
N MET A 17 2.77 1.89 6.28
CA MET A 17 3.38 1.35 5.06
C MET A 17 2.84 -0.05 4.74
N LEU A 18 2.81 -0.96 5.71
CA LEU A 18 2.24 -2.31 5.50
C LEU A 18 0.74 -2.25 5.22
N ARG A 19 -0.01 -1.38 5.91
CA ARG A 19 -1.43 -1.17 5.65
C ARG A 19 -1.71 -0.66 4.24
N ALA A 20 -0.76 0.07 3.65
CA ALA A 20 -0.81 0.56 2.27
C ALA A 20 -0.27 -0.46 1.23
N GLY A 21 0.17 -1.65 1.66
CA GLY A 21 0.60 -2.73 0.77
C GLY A 21 2.10 -2.74 0.49
N ALA A 22 2.92 -2.14 1.37
CA ALA A 22 4.37 -2.24 1.25
C ALA A 22 4.86 -3.68 1.41
N ASP A 23 5.91 -4.01 0.67
CA ASP A 23 6.66 -5.24 0.87
C ASP A 23 7.38 -5.24 2.24
N VAL A 24 7.34 -6.39 2.92
CA VAL A 24 7.92 -6.57 4.27
C VAL A 24 9.38 -6.12 4.32
N SER A 25 10.21 -6.54 3.36
CA SER A 25 11.64 -6.24 3.34
C SER A 25 11.92 -4.74 3.21
N ARG A 26 11.07 -4.01 2.48
CA ARG A 26 11.17 -2.56 2.30
C ARG A 26 10.78 -1.79 3.55
N VAL A 27 9.80 -2.30 4.28
CA VAL A 27 9.37 -1.70 5.55
C VAL A 27 10.45 -1.88 6.60
N GLU A 28 11.03 -3.08 6.71
CA GLU A 28 12.17 -3.35 7.57
C GLU A 28 13.32 -2.40 7.27
N ASP A 29 13.81 -2.37 6.03
CA ASP A 29 14.91 -1.49 5.60
C ASP A 29 14.62 0.00 5.87
N SER A 30 13.38 0.45 5.65
CA SER A 30 12.98 1.83 5.96
C SER A 30 13.03 2.13 7.45
N MET A 31 12.53 1.22 8.30
CA MET A 31 12.59 1.38 9.75
C MET A 31 14.03 1.32 10.28
N TYR A 32 14.87 0.43 9.73
CA TYR A 32 16.30 0.36 10.08
C TYR A 32 17.00 1.69 9.79
N ARG A 33 16.76 2.28 8.62
CA ARG A 33 17.34 3.59 8.25
C ARG A 33 16.85 4.72 9.14
N MET A 34 15.56 4.73 9.49
CA MET A 34 15.02 5.72 10.43
C MET A 34 15.68 5.56 11.81
N CYS A 35 15.74 4.34 12.37
CA CYS A 35 16.42 4.09 13.65
C CYS A 35 17.89 4.54 13.60
N LYS A 36 18.63 4.20 12.53
CA LYS A 36 20.02 4.63 12.38
C LYS A 36 20.15 6.16 12.35
N SER A 37 19.23 6.88 11.69
CA SER A 37 19.27 8.35 11.63
C SER A 37 19.09 9.03 13.00
N TYR A 38 18.32 8.41 13.90
CA TYR A 38 18.10 8.92 15.27
C TYR A 38 19.18 8.50 16.27
N GLY A 39 20.22 7.76 15.83
CA GLY A 39 21.36 7.41 16.68
C GLY A 39 21.13 6.20 17.60
N PHE A 40 20.18 5.31 17.29
CA PHE A 40 20.10 4.00 17.95
C PHE A 40 21.35 3.17 17.62
N LYS A 41 21.99 2.57 18.64
CA LYS A 41 23.23 1.78 18.49
C LYS A 41 22.96 0.44 17.80
N HIS A 42 21.95 -0.25 18.29
CA HIS A 42 21.45 -1.50 17.75
C HIS A 42 19.94 -1.39 17.53
N ALA A 43 19.46 -2.00 16.45
CA ALA A 43 18.05 -2.14 16.17
C ALA A 43 17.86 -3.55 15.63
N ASP A 44 16.91 -4.29 16.18
CA ASP A 44 16.43 -5.58 15.71
C ASP A 44 14.96 -5.38 15.36
N ILE A 45 14.66 -5.37 14.07
CA ILE A 45 13.35 -5.09 13.52
C ILE A 45 12.86 -6.35 12.82
N TRP A 46 11.68 -6.81 13.22
CA TRP A 46 11.01 -7.98 12.69
C TRP A 46 9.60 -7.60 12.22
N VAL A 47 9.34 -7.78 10.93
CA VAL A 47 8.06 -7.41 10.32
C VAL A 47 7.40 -8.61 9.67
N ILE A 48 6.11 -8.79 9.95
CA ILE A 48 5.20 -9.65 9.21
C ILE A 48 3.90 -8.89 8.95
N TYR A 49 3.08 -9.35 8.00
CA TYR A 49 1.86 -8.64 7.59
C TYR A 49 0.86 -8.37 8.73
N SER A 50 0.88 -9.17 9.81
CA SER A 50 0.01 -9.02 10.96
C SER A 50 0.67 -8.35 12.17
N ASN A 51 1.99 -8.17 12.17
CA ASN A 51 2.74 -7.74 13.35
C ASN A 51 4.09 -7.11 13.01
N ILE A 52 4.43 -6.03 13.71
CA ILE A 52 5.78 -5.44 13.74
C ILE A 52 6.31 -5.54 15.15
N GLN A 53 7.54 -5.99 15.29
CA GLN A 53 8.30 -5.97 16.53
C GLN A 53 9.61 -5.22 16.28
N ALA A 54 9.96 -4.31 17.18
CA ALA A 54 11.24 -3.63 17.13
C ALA A 54 11.82 -3.57 18.53
N THR A 55 13.06 -4.06 18.66
CA THR A 55 13.89 -3.92 19.85
C THR A 55 15.06 -3.03 19.47
N VAL A 56 15.27 -1.94 20.20
CA VAL A 56 16.35 -0.99 19.90
C VAL A 56 17.16 -0.69 21.16
N GLU A 57 18.45 -0.51 20.99
CA GLU A 57 19.36 -0.02 22.02
C GLU A 57 19.61 1.48 21.79
N THR A 58 19.26 2.28 22.80
CA THR A 58 19.50 3.73 22.78
C THR A 58 20.98 4.05 22.94
N ALA A 59 21.39 5.29 22.63
CA ALA A 59 22.75 5.75 22.90
C ALA A 59 23.12 5.62 24.40
N GLU A 60 22.13 5.74 25.28
CA GLU A 60 22.23 5.67 26.75
C GLU A 60 22.35 4.22 27.27
N GLY A 61 22.19 3.20 26.41
CA GLY A 61 22.28 1.78 26.77
C GLY A 61 20.93 1.16 27.18
N ASP A 62 19.85 1.95 27.21
CA ASP A 62 18.51 1.41 27.45
C ASP A 62 18.03 0.59 26.25
N ILE A 63 17.47 -0.59 26.54
CA ILE A 63 16.81 -1.44 25.55
C ILE A 63 15.31 -1.17 25.59
N ILE A 64 14.74 -0.85 24.43
CA ILE A 64 13.31 -0.57 24.27
C ILE A 64 12.73 -1.54 23.26
N THR A 65 11.70 -2.28 23.66
CA THR A 65 10.93 -3.15 22.76
C THR A 65 9.52 -2.61 22.58
N GLN A 66 9.07 -2.49 21.34
CA GLN A 66 7.68 -2.15 21.01
C GLN A 66 7.11 -3.11 19.97
N ILE A 67 5.82 -3.39 20.11
CA ILE A 67 5.08 -4.29 19.23
C ILE A 67 3.84 -3.56 18.72
N ARG A 68 3.59 -3.66 17.40
CA ARG A 68 2.36 -3.19 16.76
C ARG A 68 1.68 -4.32 16.00
N HIS A 69 0.44 -4.59 16.36
CA HIS A 69 -0.47 -5.37 15.52
C HIS A 69 -0.95 -4.54 14.32
N ILE A 70 -1.14 -5.22 13.20
CA ILE A 70 -1.67 -4.68 11.93
C ILE A 70 -2.99 -5.43 11.64
N PRO A 71 -4.14 -4.74 11.73
CA PRO A 71 -5.44 -5.41 11.65
C PRO A 71 -5.83 -5.78 10.21
N SER A 72 -5.40 -4.99 9.23
CA SER A 72 -5.72 -5.20 7.82
C SER A 72 -4.69 -4.53 6.93
N THR A 73 -4.47 -5.11 5.76
CA THR A 73 -3.65 -4.55 4.70
C THR A 73 -4.52 -4.29 3.47
N SER A 74 -4.21 -3.22 2.76
CA SER A 74 -4.88 -2.79 1.53
C SER A 74 -3.84 -2.34 0.52
N SER A 75 -4.09 -2.49 -0.76
CA SER A 75 -3.16 -2.03 -1.80
C SER A 75 -3.46 -0.58 -2.16
N ASN A 76 -2.85 0.37 -1.47
CA ASN A 76 -2.95 1.80 -1.76
C ASN A 76 -1.56 2.36 -2.07
N PHE A 77 -1.13 2.18 -3.33
CA PHE A 77 0.20 2.56 -3.77
C PHE A 77 0.44 4.07 -3.78
N ASP A 78 -0.61 4.89 -3.91
CA ASP A 78 -0.51 6.35 -3.79
C ASP A 78 -0.10 6.74 -2.36
N LYS A 79 -0.84 6.24 -1.36
CA LYS A 79 -0.50 6.45 0.05
C LYS A 79 0.89 5.89 0.38
N LEU A 80 1.23 4.73 -0.19
CA LEU A 80 2.54 4.13 0.01
C LEU A 80 3.67 5.01 -0.53
N ASP A 81 3.50 5.67 -1.68
CA ASP A 81 4.51 6.60 -2.20
C ASP A 81 4.76 7.77 -1.25
N TYR A 82 3.69 8.38 -0.71
CA TYR A 82 3.83 9.43 0.31
C TYR A 82 4.52 8.94 1.58
N LEU A 83 4.21 7.72 2.05
CA LEU A 83 4.86 7.12 3.21
C LEU A 83 6.34 6.81 2.96
N ASN A 84 6.71 6.39 1.75
CA ASN A 84 8.10 6.20 1.35
C ASN A 84 8.87 7.53 1.31
N ASN A 85 8.24 8.60 0.83
CA ASN A 85 8.83 9.93 0.85
C ASN A 85 8.94 10.48 2.27
N LEU A 86 7.95 10.20 3.12
CA LEU A 86 7.98 10.53 4.55
C LEU A 86 9.14 9.83 5.25
N SER A 87 9.32 8.51 5.08
CA SER A 87 10.41 7.77 5.73
C SER A 87 11.78 8.33 5.33
N ARG A 88 11.98 8.67 4.04
CA ARG A 88 13.20 9.32 3.55
C ARG A 88 13.41 10.70 4.15
N ARG A 89 12.34 11.49 4.30
CA ARG A 89 12.40 12.84 4.88
C ARG A 89 12.74 12.77 6.37
N VAL A 90 12.13 11.86 7.11
CA VAL A 90 12.45 11.57 8.53
C VAL A 90 13.91 11.19 8.69
N CYS A 91 14.43 10.29 7.83
CA CYS A 91 15.85 9.91 7.86
C CYS A 91 16.82 11.10 7.64
N ARG A 92 16.42 12.11 6.85
CA ARG A 92 17.29 13.25 6.49
C ARG A 92 17.21 14.39 7.50
N GLN A 93 16.03 14.68 8.02
CA GLN A 93 15.77 15.85 8.86
C GLN A 93 15.81 15.52 10.35
N THR A 94 15.66 14.23 10.73
CA THR A 94 15.56 13.77 12.13
C THR A 94 14.63 14.65 12.99
N PRO A 95 13.39 14.90 12.55
CA PRO A 95 12.46 15.79 13.25
C PRO A 95 12.07 15.22 14.62
N SER A 96 11.49 16.08 15.46
CA SER A 96 11.00 15.70 16.78
C SER A 96 9.82 14.70 16.69
N PRO A 97 9.52 13.91 17.74
CA PRO A 97 8.43 12.93 17.68
C PRO A 97 7.08 13.54 17.32
N ASP A 98 6.78 14.74 17.85
CA ASP A 98 5.51 15.42 17.60
C ASP A 98 5.41 15.90 16.15
N GLU A 99 6.53 16.33 15.56
CA GLU A 99 6.60 16.66 14.13
C GLU A 99 6.44 15.43 13.24
N VAL A 100 7.05 14.29 13.59
CA VAL A 100 6.85 13.03 12.84
C VAL A 100 5.38 12.62 12.87
N ALA A 101 4.72 12.72 14.02
CA ALA A 101 3.31 12.40 14.17
C ALA A 101 2.45 13.32 13.29
N ASN A 102 2.72 14.64 13.28
CA ASN A 102 2.01 15.60 12.44
C ASN A 102 2.22 15.32 10.94
N MET A 103 3.46 15.03 10.53
CA MET A 103 3.78 14.70 9.14
C MET A 103 3.12 13.39 8.69
N LEU A 104 3.06 12.39 9.58
CA LEU A 104 2.32 11.17 9.32
C LEU A 104 0.83 11.46 9.14
N GLN A 105 0.25 12.25 10.05
CA GLN A 105 -1.16 12.63 9.99
C GLN A 105 -1.50 13.38 8.70
N GLU A 106 -0.62 14.29 8.25
CA GLU A 106 -0.76 14.98 6.96
C GLU A 106 -0.84 13.99 5.78
N VAL A 107 -0.07 12.91 5.82
CA VAL A 107 -0.13 11.84 4.80
C VAL A 107 -1.41 11.02 4.91
N LEU A 108 -1.91 10.79 6.13
CA LEU A 108 -3.14 10.03 6.37
C LEU A 108 -4.40 10.79 5.93
N ASP A 109 -4.41 12.12 6.07
CA ASP A 109 -5.56 12.98 5.78
C ASP A 109 -5.61 13.46 4.32
N ARG A 110 -4.69 13.00 3.47
CA ARG A 110 -4.68 13.38 2.04
C ARG A 110 -5.95 12.92 1.35
N THR A 111 -6.41 13.76 0.43
CA THR A 111 -7.53 13.40 -0.45
C THR A 111 -7.15 12.21 -1.34
N PRO A 112 -8.01 11.19 -1.44
CA PRO A 112 -7.79 10.07 -2.34
C PRO A 112 -7.64 10.51 -3.79
N GLN A 113 -6.88 9.74 -4.57
CA GLN A 113 -6.77 9.98 -6.01
C GLN A 113 -8.13 10.02 -6.71
N PRO A 114 -8.27 10.83 -7.75
CA PRO A 114 -9.52 10.94 -8.48
C PRO A 114 -9.88 9.63 -9.18
N ALA A 115 -11.17 9.36 -9.17
CA ALA A 115 -11.80 8.16 -9.69
C ALA A 115 -11.36 7.73 -11.10
N TYR A 116 -11.09 8.69 -11.99
CA TYR A 116 -10.81 8.41 -13.40
C TYR A 116 -9.43 7.77 -13.62
N LEU A 117 -8.47 8.00 -12.72
CA LEU A 117 -7.13 7.43 -12.84
C LEU A 117 -7.16 5.91 -12.69
N GLU A 118 -8.02 5.39 -11.82
CA GLU A 118 -8.22 3.96 -11.63
C GLU A 118 -8.80 3.30 -12.89
N TYR A 119 -9.78 3.94 -13.53
CA TYR A 119 -10.32 3.46 -14.81
C TYR A 119 -9.28 3.51 -15.93
N LEU A 120 -8.52 4.60 -16.02
CA LEU A 120 -7.47 4.73 -17.02
C LEU A 120 -6.39 3.67 -16.83
N ALA A 121 -5.95 3.44 -15.59
CA ALA A 121 -4.99 2.40 -15.26
C ALA A 121 -5.54 0.99 -15.59
N GLY A 122 -6.81 0.73 -15.31
CA GLY A 122 -7.46 -0.54 -15.67
C GLY A 122 -7.52 -0.77 -17.17
N ILE A 123 -7.88 0.25 -17.96
CA ILE A 123 -7.90 0.17 -19.43
C ILE A 123 -6.48 -0.06 -19.96
N LEU A 124 -5.51 0.74 -19.52
CA LEU A 124 -4.11 0.60 -19.94
C LEU A 124 -3.54 -0.77 -19.58
N GLY A 125 -3.87 -1.29 -18.40
CA GLY A 125 -3.49 -2.64 -17.98
C GLY A 125 -4.11 -3.71 -18.88
N GLY A 126 -5.44 -3.73 -19.00
CA GLY A 126 -6.15 -4.76 -19.76
C GLY A 126 -5.83 -4.74 -21.26
N THR A 127 -5.95 -3.58 -21.90
CA THR A 127 -5.64 -3.43 -23.33
C THR A 127 -4.14 -3.56 -23.59
N GLY A 128 -3.28 -3.09 -22.68
CA GLY A 128 -1.83 -3.22 -22.80
C GLY A 128 -1.38 -4.68 -22.86
N PHE A 129 -1.96 -5.55 -22.02
CA PHE A 129 -1.73 -6.99 -22.12
C PHE A 129 -2.27 -7.59 -23.42
N GLY A 130 -3.44 -7.13 -23.89
CA GLY A 130 -3.96 -7.53 -25.21
C GLY A 130 -2.96 -7.27 -26.34
N VAL A 131 -2.41 -6.05 -26.40
CA VAL A 131 -1.37 -5.68 -27.37
C VAL A 131 -0.11 -6.53 -27.20
N PHE A 132 0.32 -6.80 -25.96
CA PHE A 132 1.48 -7.63 -25.67
C PHE A 132 1.33 -9.06 -26.22
N PHE A 133 0.13 -9.64 -26.18
CA PHE A 133 -0.19 -10.94 -26.77
C PHE A 133 -0.56 -10.86 -28.27
N ASN A 134 -0.36 -9.70 -28.90
CA ASN A 134 -0.64 -9.45 -30.31
C ASN A 134 -2.13 -9.71 -30.69
N CYS A 135 -3.06 -9.29 -29.83
CA CYS A 135 -4.50 -9.42 -30.08
C CYS A 135 -4.98 -8.50 -31.23
N GLY A 136 -6.12 -8.85 -31.83
CA GLY A 136 -6.74 -7.99 -32.85
C GLY A 136 -7.29 -6.69 -32.25
N VAL A 137 -7.58 -5.70 -33.12
CA VAL A 137 -8.18 -4.41 -32.70
C VAL A 137 -9.55 -4.63 -32.03
N LYS A 138 -10.33 -5.61 -32.51
CA LYS A 138 -11.62 -5.99 -31.89
C LYS A 138 -11.40 -6.49 -30.46
N ASP A 139 -10.45 -7.38 -30.25
CA ASP A 139 -10.12 -7.94 -28.93
C ASP A 139 -9.61 -6.86 -27.97
N ALA A 140 -8.83 -5.90 -28.48
CA ALA A 140 -8.34 -4.76 -27.71
C ALA A 140 -9.48 -3.85 -27.20
N ILE A 141 -10.51 -3.63 -28.02
CA ILE A 141 -11.72 -2.87 -27.64
C ILE A 141 -12.51 -3.64 -26.59
N ILE A 142 -12.72 -4.95 -26.79
CA ILE A 142 -13.42 -5.80 -25.82
C ILE A 142 -12.66 -5.79 -24.48
N ALA A 143 -11.34 -5.93 -24.50
CA ALA A 143 -10.49 -5.85 -23.31
C ALA A 143 -10.62 -4.50 -22.58
N ALA A 144 -10.68 -3.38 -23.31
CA ALA A 144 -10.87 -2.05 -22.72
C ALA A 144 -12.23 -1.95 -21.99
N ILE A 145 -13.30 -2.44 -22.61
CA ILE A 145 -14.66 -2.44 -22.02
C ILE A 145 -14.70 -3.37 -20.81
N SER A 146 -14.13 -4.58 -20.90
CA SER A 146 -14.01 -5.51 -19.78
C SER A 146 -13.28 -4.89 -18.60
N SER A 147 -12.17 -4.17 -18.83
CA SER A 147 -11.46 -3.43 -17.78
C SER A 147 -12.34 -2.38 -17.09
N ILE A 148 -13.16 -1.64 -17.84
CA ILE A 148 -14.09 -0.67 -17.27
C ILE A 148 -15.11 -1.37 -16.36
N ILE A 149 -15.66 -2.51 -16.81
CA ILE A 149 -16.61 -3.31 -16.03
C ILE A 149 -15.95 -3.79 -14.73
N ILE A 150 -14.74 -4.34 -14.80
CA ILE A 150 -14.00 -4.82 -13.63
C ILE A 150 -13.77 -3.70 -12.62
N VAL A 151 -13.27 -2.54 -13.05
CA VAL A 151 -13.03 -1.39 -12.16
C VAL A 151 -14.35 -0.88 -11.57
N PHE A 152 -15.41 -0.76 -12.36
CA PHE A 152 -16.71 -0.31 -11.88
C PHE A 152 -17.28 -1.25 -10.81
N LEU A 153 -17.25 -2.56 -11.07
CA LEU A 153 -17.70 -3.58 -10.12
C LEU A 153 -16.84 -3.59 -8.86
N GLY A 154 -15.52 -3.49 -9.00
CA GLY A 154 -14.59 -3.41 -7.86
C GLY A 154 -14.93 -2.27 -6.92
N ARG A 155 -15.20 -1.08 -7.46
CA ARG A 155 -15.56 0.09 -6.65
C ARG A 155 -16.95 0.00 -6.02
N ARG A 156 -17.89 -0.70 -6.65
CA ARG A 156 -19.22 -0.97 -6.08
C ARG A 156 -19.11 -2.00 -4.94
N LEU A 157 -18.44 -3.12 -5.20
CA LEU A 157 -18.31 -4.22 -4.25
C LEU A 157 -17.47 -3.83 -3.03
N ALA A 158 -16.43 -3.02 -3.20
CA ALA A 158 -15.64 -2.50 -2.07
C ALA A 158 -16.47 -1.67 -1.07
N LYS A 159 -17.67 -1.19 -1.44
CA LYS A 159 -18.58 -0.48 -0.52
C LYS A 159 -19.55 -1.40 0.22
N THR A 160 -19.74 -2.62 -0.26
CA THR A 160 -20.79 -3.53 0.21
C THR A 160 -20.22 -4.79 0.84
N GLU A 161 -19.11 -5.32 0.29
CA GLU A 161 -18.51 -6.59 0.66
C GLU A 161 -17.06 -6.42 1.07
N ASN A 162 -16.72 -6.83 2.30
CA ASN A 162 -15.36 -6.77 2.83
C ASN A 162 -14.53 -8.03 2.53
N ASN A 163 -15.14 -9.09 1.99
CA ASN A 163 -14.45 -10.34 1.69
C ASN A 163 -13.86 -10.32 0.27
N PRO A 164 -12.52 -10.36 0.11
CA PRO A 164 -11.88 -10.35 -1.20
C PRO A 164 -12.26 -11.54 -2.07
N LEU A 165 -12.51 -12.72 -1.48
CA LEU A 165 -12.88 -13.92 -2.25
C LEU A 165 -14.21 -13.73 -2.97
N ILE A 166 -15.22 -13.21 -2.28
CA ILE A 166 -16.56 -12.97 -2.84
C ILE A 166 -16.49 -11.88 -3.90
N SER A 167 -15.80 -10.78 -3.59
CA SER A 167 -15.64 -9.65 -4.52
C SER A 167 -14.95 -10.08 -5.81
N ASN A 168 -13.84 -10.84 -5.71
CA ASN A 168 -13.10 -11.34 -6.87
C ASN A 168 -13.91 -12.35 -7.66
N PHE A 169 -14.68 -13.22 -6.99
CA PHE A 169 -15.54 -14.19 -7.65
C PHE A 169 -16.61 -13.50 -8.52
N ILE A 170 -17.31 -12.51 -7.96
CA ILE A 170 -18.36 -11.76 -8.68
C ILE A 170 -17.75 -10.99 -9.87
N GLN A 171 -16.61 -10.32 -9.66
CA GLN A 171 -15.93 -9.56 -10.71
C GLN A 171 -15.52 -10.47 -11.87
N SER A 172 -14.82 -11.57 -11.58
CA SER A 172 -14.35 -12.52 -12.59
C SER A 172 -15.51 -13.18 -13.32
N PHE A 173 -16.59 -13.56 -12.61
CA PHE A 173 -17.77 -14.17 -13.24
C PHE A 173 -18.44 -13.22 -14.24
N ILE A 174 -18.69 -11.96 -13.84
CA ILE A 174 -19.36 -10.99 -14.72
C ILE A 174 -18.46 -10.62 -15.91
N ALA A 175 -17.16 -10.42 -15.67
CA ALA A 175 -16.21 -10.13 -16.72
C ALA A 175 -16.13 -11.26 -17.76
N GLU A 176 -16.08 -12.52 -17.31
CA GLU A 176 -16.01 -13.69 -18.19
C GLU A 176 -17.28 -13.87 -19.02
N VAL A 177 -18.46 -13.74 -18.39
CA VAL A 177 -19.75 -13.80 -19.12
C VAL A 177 -19.81 -12.72 -20.21
N PHE A 178 -19.34 -11.50 -19.92
CA PHE A 178 -19.27 -10.43 -20.91
C PHE A 178 -18.32 -10.76 -22.07
N ILE A 179 -17.13 -11.30 -21.77
CA ILE A 179 -16.15 -11.71 -22.80
C ILE A 179 -16.73 -12.81 -23.69
N ILE A 180 -17.31 -13.86 -23.11
CA ILE A 180 -17.91 -14.97 -23.86
C ILE A 180 -19.02 -14.45 -24.78
N LEU A 181 -19.94 -13.62 -24.28
CA LEU A 181 -21.01 -13.05 -25.10
C LEU A 181 -20.46 -12.18 -26.24
N SER A 182 -19.36 -11.46 -26.00
CA SER A 182 -18.72 -10.62 -27.02
C SER A 182 -18.12 -11.44 -28.17
N VAL A 183 -17.69 -12.68 -27.91
CA VAL A 183 -17.23 -13.62 -28.95
C VAL A 183 -18.40 -14.13 -29.80
N TYR A 184 -19.58 -14.35 -29.20
CA TYR A 184 -20.76 -14.83 -29.95
C TYR A 184 -21.43 -13.75 -30.82
N VAL A 185 -21.22 -12.47 -30.51
CA VAL A 185 -21.79 -11.33 -31.25
C VAL A 185 -20.86 -10.83 -32.35
N GLY A 186 -19.59 -11.27 -32.38
CA GLY A 186 -18.49 -10.69 -33.18
C GLY A 186 -18.04 -11.51 -34.39
#